data_AF-A0A973DBG3-F1
#
_entry.id   AF-A0A973DBG3-F1
#
_cell.length_a   1.000
_cell.length_b   1.000
_cell.length_c   1.000
_cell.angle_alpha   90.00
_cell.angle_beta   90.00
_cell.angle_gamma   90.00
#
_symmetry.space_group_name_H-M   'P 1'
#
loop_
_entity.id
_entity.type
_entity.pdbx_description
1 polymer ?
#
loop_
_entity_poly.entity_id
_entity_poly.type
_entity_poly.pdbx_seq_one_letter_code
_entity_poly.pdbx_strand_id
1 'polypeptide(L)'
;MTNSRDVDMGRPLQEFIVTFGVVIGLRAINDPTGERTLAELESLRNTLRESLFGWKPDDEHERVILGNGDLIGFTNDGLWWIDRFSTNTWYRGNAT
;
A
#
# COMPACT_ATOMS: atom_id res chain seq x y z
N MET A 1 -8.10 -40.30 35.68
CA MET A 1 -7.83 -40.20 34.23
C MET A 1 -8.00 -38.73 33.84
N THR A 2 -6.90 -38.00 33.72
CA THR A 2 -6.92 -36.60 33.30
C THR A 2 -7.11 -36.58 31.79
N ASN A 3 -8.17 -35.94 31.32
CA ASN A 3 -8.57 -35.94 29.91
C ASN A 3 -7.53 -35.17 29.09
N SER A 4 -6.75 -35.88 28.26
CA SER A 4 -5.66 -35.36 27.42
C SER A 4 -6.16 -34.55 26.21
N ARG A 5 -7.15 -33.68 26.42
CA ARG A 5 -7.79 -32.84 25.39
C ARG A 5 -7.42 -31.36 25.48
N ASP A 6 -6.51 -30.99 26.37
CA ASP A 6 -5.76 -29.75 26.21
C ASP A 6 -4.74 -29.96 25.08
N VAL A 7 -5.26 -29.99 23.86
CA VAL A 7 -4.45 -29.83 22.67
C VAL A 7 -3.88 -28.43 22.80
N ASP A 8 -2.60 -28.34 23.11
CA ASP A 8 -1.81 -27.11 22.96
C ASP A 8 -1.80 -26.76 21.47
N MET A 9 -2.92 -26.24 20.99
CA MET A 9 -3.06 -25.59 19.70
C MET A 9 -2.26 -24.31 19.87
N GLY A 10 -0.95 -24.40 19.62
CA GLY A 10 -0.02 -23.30 19.81
C GLY A 10 -0.56 -21.99 19.23
N ARG A 11 0.02 -20.87 19.67
CA ARG A 11 -0.50 -19.50 19.44
C ARG A 11 -1.18 -19.32 18.08
N PRO A 12 -2.44 -18.82 18.03
CA PRO A 12 -3.16 -18.67 16.78
C PRO A 12 -2.39 -17.74 15.83
N LEU A 13 -2.26 -18.18 14.58
CA LEU A 13 -1.62 -17.42 13.51
C LEU A 13 -2.66 -17.12 12.44
N GLN A 14 -2.83 -15.85 12.10
CA GLN A 14 -3.74 -15.41 11.06
C GLN A 14 -2.98 -14.65 9.99
N GLU A 15 -3.11 -15.07 8.74
CA GLU A 15 -2.67 -14.28 7.59
C GLU A 15 -3.69 -13.16 7.31
N PHE A 16 -3.21 -11.97 6.97
CA PHE A 16 -4.04 -10.86 6.51
C PHE A 16 -3.30 -9.96 5.52
N ILE A 17 -4.07 -9.16 4.78
CA ILE A 17 -3.56 -8.24 3.78
C ILE A 17 -3.55 -6.82 4.37
N VAL A 18 -2.40 -6.16 4.34
CA VAL A 18 -2.28 -4.72 4.58
C VAL A 18 -2.39 -4.00 3.25
N THR A 19 -3.32 -3.06 3.13
CA THR A 19 -3.39 -2.13 1.99
C THR A 19 -3.05 -0.74 2.46
N PHE A 20 -2.15 -0.07 1.74
CA PHE A 20 -1.76 1.30 2.01
C PHE A 20 -1.73 2.11 0.71
N GLY A 21 -1.85 3.42 0.82
CA GLY A 21 -1.83 4.32 -0.33
C GLY A 21 -0.79 5.42 -0.14
N VAL A 22 -0.14 5.78 -1.24
CA VAL A 22 0.78 6.91 -1.30
C VAL A 22 0.11 8.01 -2.12
N VAL A 23 -0.08 9.18 -1.48
CA VAL A 23 -0.72 10.34 -2.10
C VAL A 23 0.34 11.24 -2.69
N ILE A 24 0.18 11.58 -3.97
CA ILE A 24 1.02 12.53 -4.70
C ILE A 24 0.21 13.79 -4.92
N GLY A 25 0.69 14.91 -4.38
CA GLY A 25 0.12 16.24 -4.58
C GLY A 25 1.04 17.10 -5.45
N LEU A 26 0.50 17.63 -6.55
CA LEU A 26 1.21 18.52 -7.47
C LEU A 26 0.50 19.86 -7.55
N ARG A 27 1.28 20.94 -7.69
CA ARG A 27 0.75 22.29 -7.91
C ARG A 27 0.80 22.63 -9.39
N ALA A 28 -0.36 22.93 -9.98
CA ALA A 28 -0.47 23.30 -11.39
C ALA A 28 -0.35 24.82 -11.56
N ILE A 29 0.85 25.33 -11.85
CA ILE A 29 1.08 26.78 -12.03
C ILE A 29 1.28 27.10 -13.50
N ASN A 30 0.46 27.96 -14.11
CA ASN A 30 0.57 28.33 -15.54
C ASN A 30 0.56 27.09 -16.46
N ASP A 31 -0.33 26.14 -16.20
CA ASP A 31 -0.50 24.91 -16.99
C ASP A 31 -1.94 24.77 -17.50
N PRO A 32 -2.39 25.60 -18.46
CA PRO A 32 -3.80 25.68 -18.85
C PRO A 32 -4.33 24.40 -19.50
N THR A 33 -3.45 23.56 -20.08
CA THR A 33 -3.81 22.25 -20.65
C THR A 33 -3.62 21.10 -19.65
N GLY A 34 -2.88 21.32 -18.56
CA GLY A 34 -2.56 20.29 -17.56
C GLY A 34 -1.52 19.25 -18.02
N GLU A 35 -1.00 19.36 -19.25
CA GLU A 35 -0.13 18.35 -19.86
C GLU A 35 1.18 18.19 -19.10
N ARG A 36 1.77 19.30 -18.62
CA ARG A 36 3.02 19.25 -17.86
C ARG A 36 2.79 18.63 -16.49
N THR A 37 1.72 19.02 -15.80
CA THR A 37 1.37 18.47 -14.48
C THR A 37 1.10 16.97 -14.58
N LEU A 38 0.45 16.52 -15.66
CA LEU A 38 0.19 15.11 -15.91
C LEU A 38 1.49 14.32 -16.23
N ALA A 39 2.40 14.90 -17.01
CA ALA A 39 3.69 14.28 -17.30
C ALA A 39 4.55 14.17 -16.03
N GLU A 40 4.56 15.20 -15.18
CA GLU A 40 5.23 15.19 -13.88
C GLU A 40 4.61 14.15 -12.95
N LEU A 41 3.28 14.04 -12.92
CA LEU A 41 2.59 13.01 -12.17
C LEU A 41 3.04 11.62 -12.60
N GLU A 42 3.01 11.31 -13.91
CA GLU A 42 3.34 9.96 -14.37
C GLU A 42 4.82 9.63 -14.12
N SER A 43 5.72 10.62 -14.22
CA SER A 43 7.13 10.46 -13.82
C SER A 43 7.26 10.05 -12.35
N LEU A 44 6.61 10.78 -11.43
CA LEU A 44 6.63 10.48 -10.01
C LEU A 44 6.00 9.12 -9.68
N ARG A 45 4.90 8.77 -10.37
CA ARG A 45 4.25 7.47 -10.23
C ARG A 45 5.17 6.34 -10.65
N ASN A 46 5.93 6.49 -11.73
CA ASN A 46 6.89 5.48 -12.17
C ASN A 46 8.02 5.29 -11.14
N THR A 47 8.62 6.37 -10.66
CA THR A 47 9.64 6.29 -9.60
C THR A 47 9.10 5.63 -8.32
N LEU A 48 7.86 5.97 -7.93
CA LEU A 48 7.19 5.37 -6.78
C LEU A 48 6.97 3.86 -6.96
N ARG A 49 6.44 3.45 -8.12
CA ARG A 49 6.21 2.03 -8.45
C ARG A 49 7.51 1.25 -8.47
N GLU A 50 8.57 1.78 -9.10
CA GLU A 50 9.89 1.16 -9.11
C GLU A 50 10.47 0.98 -7.70
N SER A 51 10.17 1.91 -6.79
CA SER A 51 10.67 1.86 -5.41
C SER A 51 9.90 0.86 -4.53
N LEU A 52 8.58 0.74 -4.72
CA LEU A 52 7.71 -0.02 -3.83
C LEU A 52 7.28 -1.37 -4.39
N PHE A 53 7.09 -1.51 -5.70
CA PHE A 53 6.67 -2.79 -6.28
C PHE A 53 7.80 -3.81 -6.14
N GLY A 54 7.50 -4.94 -5.49
CA GLY A 54 8.49 -5.99 -5.22
C GLY A 54 9.39 -5.72 -4.02
N TRP A 55 9.34 -4.53 -3.42
CA TRP A 55 10.03 -4.23 -2.17
C TRP A 55 9.43 -5.01 -1.01
N LYS A 56 10.28 -5.43 -0.06
CA LYS A 56 9.88 -6.19 1.13
C LYS A 56 10.23 -5.34 2.36
N PRO A 57 9.24 -4.94 3.19
CA PRO A 57 9.47 -4.10 4.37
C PRO A 57 10.43 -4.72 5.39
N ASP A 58 10.15 -5.95 5.80
CA ASP A 58 10.90 -6.76 6.74
C ASP A 58 10.57 -8.25 6.48
N ASP A 59 11.16 -9.16 7.25
CA ASP A 59 11.00 -10.60 7.06
C ASP A 59 9.57 -11.13 7.29
N GLU A 60 8.73 -10.42 8.05
CA GLU A 60 7.35 -10.79 8.39
C GLU A 60 6.33 -10.38 7.32
N HIS A 61 6.78 -9.74 6.23
CA HIS A 61 5.93 -9.31 5.13
C HIS A 61 6.28 -10.00 3.82
N GLU A 62 5.28 -10.21 2.98
CA GLU A 62 5.51 -10.54 1.58
C GLU A 62 5.93 -9.30 0.78
N ARG A 63 6.42 -9.53 -0.45
CA ARG A 63 6.76 -8.43 -1.36
C ARG A 63 5.51 -7.61 -1.66
N VAL A 64 5.66 -6.30 -1.63
CA VAL A 64 4.59 -5.35 -1.94
C VAL A 64 4.17 -5.50 -3.40
N ILE A 65 2.86 -5.59 -3.62
CA ILE A 65 2.23 -5.62 -4.95
C ILE A 65 1.50 -4.30 -5.23
N LEU A 66 1.40 -3.97 -6.52
CA LEU A 66 0.70 -2.78 -7.00
C LEU A 66 -0.81 -3.03 -7.02
N GLY A 67 -1.56 -2.08 -6.47
CA GLY A 67 -3.01 -2.02 -6.57
C GLY A 67 -3.47 -0.88 -7.48
N ASN A 68 -4.76 -0.55 -7.40
CA ASN A 68 -5.36 0.51 -8.22
C ASN A 68 -4.89 1.90 -7.76
N GLY A 69 -4.58 2.74 -8.74
CA GLY A 69 -4.41 4.18 -8.53
C GLY A 69 -5.59 4.96 -9.07
N ASP A 70 -5.94 6.05 -8.39
CA ASP A 70 -7.08 6.91 -8.77
C ASP A 70 -6.77 8.39 -8.57
N LEU A 71 -7.50 9.23 -9.31
CA LEU A 71 -7.58 10.65 -9.06
C LEU A 71 -8.37 10.89 -7.76
N ILE A 72 -7.75 11.54 -6.78
CA ILE A 72 -8.46 12.02 -5.58
C ILE A 72 -9.19 13.32 -5.91
N GLY A 73 -8.52 14.24 -6.60
CA GLY A 73 -9.09 15.53 -6.93
C GLY A 73 -8.22 16.35 -7.86
N PHE A 74 -8.87 17.26 -8.58
CA PHE A 74 -8.24 18.24 -9.44
C PHE A 74 -8.89 19.60 -9.20
N THR A 75 -8.07 20.61 -8.94
CA THR A 75 -8.50 22.00 -8.75
C THR A 75 -7.67 22.90 -9.67
N ASN A 76 -8.04 24.19 -9.74
CA ASN A 76 -7.28 25.18 -10.51
C ASN A 76 -5.80 25.28 -10.05
N ASP A 77 -5.51 24.90 -8.81
CA ASP A 77 -4.20 25.07 -8.20
C ASP A 77 -3.45 23.74 -8.02
N GLY A 78 -4.05 22.59 -8.32
CA GLY A 78 -3.37 21.32 -8.09
C GLY A 78 -4.09 20.03 -8.47
N LEU A 79 -3.31 18.97 -8.40
CA LEU A 79 -3.69 17.60 -8.73
C LEU A 79 -3.31 16.69 -7.56
N TRP A 80 -4.26 15.88 -7.09
CA TRP A 80 -4.04 14.88 -6.05
C TRP A 80 -4.34 13.49 -6.60
N TRP A 81 -3.34 12.64 -6.58
CA TRP A 81 -3.41 11.27 -7.03
C TRP A 81 -3.07 10.31 -5.89
N ILE A 82 -3.62 9.11 -5.90
CA ILE A 82 -3.21 8.03 -4.99
C ILE A 82 -2.83 6.80 -5.79
N ASP A 83 -1.66 6.22 -5.51
CA ASP A 83 -1.34 4.85 -5.88
C ASP A 83 -1.47 3.96 -4.64
N ARG A 84 -2.20 2.85 -4.76
CA ARG A 84 -2.39 1.88 -3.67
C ARG A 84 -1.50 0.67 -3.87
N PHE A 85 -1.10 0.09 -2.76
CA PHE A 85 -0.23 -1.06 -2.66
C PHE A 85 -0.75 -2.00 -1.60
N SER A 86 -0.37 -3.27 -1.69
CA SER A 86 -0.69 -4.23 -0.65
C SER A 86 0.43 -5.23 -0.40
N THR A 87 0.44 -5.80 0.79
CA THR A 87 1.34 -6.91 1.17
C THR A 87 0.61 -7.82 2.15
N ASN A 88 0.93 -9.11 2.11
CA ASN A 88 0.44 -10.08 3.07
C ASN A 88 1.39 -10.13 4.25
N THR A 89 0.83 -10.29 5.45
CA THR A 89 1.58 -10.50 6.69
C THR A 89 0.75 -11.36 7.65
N TRP A 90 1.30 -11.64 8.83
CA TRP A 90 0.69 -12.53 9.80
C TRP A 90 0.56 -11.87 11.17
N TYR A 91 -0.60 -12.02 11.79
CA TYR A 91 -0.82 -11.67 13.19
C TYR A 91 -0.73 -12.93 14.04
N ARG A 92 0.11 -12.88 15.08
CA ARG A 92 0.21 -13.92 16.09
C ARG A 92 -0.55 -13.48 17.34
N GLY A 93 -1.69 -14.11 17.60
CA GLY A 93 -2.51 -13.85 18.78
C GLY A 93 -2.00 -14.61 20.01
N ASN A 94 -2.51 -14.22 21.17
CA ASN A 94 -2.39 -15.03 22.38
C ASN A 94 -3.66 -15.87 22.52
N ALA A 95 -3.52 -17.18 22.69
CA ALA A 95 -4.65 -18.02 23.11
C ALA A 95 -4.90 -17.75 24.60
N THR A 96 -6.10 -17.30 24.95
CA THR A 96 -6.62 -17.25 26.32
C THR A 96 -7.36 -18.53 26.67
#